data_AF-A0A1J5K996-F1
#
_entry.id   AF-A0A1J5K996-F1
#
_cell.length_a   1.000
_cell.length_b   1.000
_cell.length_c   1.000
_cell.angle_alpha   90.00
_cell.angle_beta   90.00
_cell.angle_gamma   90.00
#
_symmetry.space_group_name_H-M   'P 1'
#
loop_
_entity.id
_entity.type
_entity.pdbx_description
1 polymer ?
#
loop_
_entity_poly.entity_id
_entity_poly.type
_entity_poly.pdbx_seq_one_letter_code
_entity_poly.pdbx_strand_id
1 'polypeptide(L)'
;MYLKTIFLTVIISITPAAFAQESYCVTHAQCQNLTDESTACFLVETEDISDKGTKTCEVKCHRVYVGSYCKFEEGKSYGVCAEEDYKQAKVSKKNDCSNAIPAKILEEVFVL
;
A
#
# COMPACT_ATOMS: atom_id res chain seq x y z
N MET A 1 -54.94 27.85 -25.35
CA MET A 1 -54.65 28.64 -24.13
C MET A 1 -54.45 27.65 -23.00
N TYR A 2 -53.37 27.81 -22.25
CA TYR A 2 -52.90 26.97 -21.16
C TYR A 2 -52.40 25.57 -21.55
N LEU A 3 -51.36 25.04 -20.95
CA LEU A 3 -50.22 25.59 -20.21
C LEU A 3 -49.43 24.31 -19.90
N LYS A 4 -48.14 24.32 -20.21
CA LYS A 4 -47.09 23.59 -19.49
C LYS A 4 -47.57 22.37 -18.68
N THR A 5 -47.43 21.19 -19.26
CA THR A 5 -47.13 20.01 -18.43
C THR A 5 -45.85 19.39 -18.96
N ILE A 6 -44.80 20.21 -18.91
CA ILE A 6 -43.43 19.72 -18.75
C ILE A 6 -43.46 19.03 -17.39
N PHE A 7 -43.80 17.75 -17.36
CA PHE A 7 -43.47 16.88 -16.23
C PHE A 7 -41.95 16.70 -16.31
N LEU A 8 -41.27 17.73 -15.82
CA LEU A 8 -39.85 17.72 -15.49
C LEU A 8 -39.72 16.75 -14.33
N THR A 9 -39.60 15.46 -14.64
CA THR A 9 -39.17 14.45 -13.67
C THR A 9 -37.74 14.82 -13.31
N VAL A 10 -37.61 15.61 -12.24
CA VAL A 10 -36.36 15.85 -11.55
C VAL A 10 -35.90 14.50 -11.03
N ILE A 11 -35.05 13.83 -11.81
CA ILE A 11 -34.24 12.71 -11.33
C ILE A 11 -33.29 13.34 -10.32
N ILE A 12 -33.67 13.30 -9.04
CA ILE A 12 -32.77 13.61 -7.95
C ILE A 12 -31.80 12.43 -7.91
N SER A 13 -30.72 12.56 -8.67
CA SER A 13 -29.53 11.72 -8.57
C SER A 13 -28.88 11.99 -7.22
N ILE A 14 -29.44 11.42 -6.15
CA ILE A 14 -28.70 11.24 -4.89
C ILE A 14 -27.70 10.13 -5.17
N THR A 15 -26.61 10.46 -5.86
CA THR A 15 -25.38 9.72 -5.69
C THR A 15 -24.92 10.04 -4.27
N PRO A 16 -24.93 9.11 -3.30
CA PRO A 16 -23.99 9.25 -2.21
C PRO A 16 -22.63 9.27 -2.91
N ALA A 17 -21.98 10.43 -2.89
CA ALA A 17 -20.56 10.51 -3.17
C ALA A 17 -19.92 9.37 -2.37
N ALA A 18 -19.17 8.52 -3.05
CA ALA A 18 -18.30 7.54 -2.41
C ALA A 18 -17.34 8.34 -1.53
N PHE A 19 -17.73 8.58 -0.28
CA PHE A 19 -16.84 9.13 0.72
C PHE A 19 -15.81 8.03 0.96
N ALA A 20 -14.62 8.22 0.39
CA ALA A 20 -13.41 7.76 1.04
C ALA A 20 -13.52 8.29 2.47
N GLN A 21 -13.84 7.41 3.42
CA GLN A 21 -14.09 7.78 4.79
C GLN A 21 -12.75 8.15 5.40
N GLU A 22 -12.31 9.39 5.18
CA GLU A 22 -11.13 9.97 5.81
C GLU A 22 -11.36 9.88 7.33
N SER A 23 -10.77 8.85 7.93
CA SER A 23 -10.92 8.59 9.35
C SER A 23 -9.98 9.53 10.08
N TYR A 24 -10.53 10.55 10.75
CA TYR A 24 -9.75 11.45 11.57
C TYR A 24 -9.07 10.71 12.71
N CYS A 25 -7.87 11.17 13.08
CA CYS A 25 -7.05 10.55 14.11
C CYS A 25 -6.31 11.62 14.92
N VAL A 26 -6.00 11.28 16.17
CA VAL A 26 -5.11 12.04 17.05
C VAL A 26 -3.88 11.21 17.46
N THR A 27 -3.89 9.91 17.18
CA THR A 27 -2.78 8.97 17.39
C THR A 27 -2.72 7.95 16.24
N HIS A 28 -1.55 7.36 15.97
CA HIS A 28 -1.42 6.30 14.96
C HIS A 28 -2.24 5.04 15.29
N ALA A 29 -2.46 4.76 16.58
CA ALA A 29 -3.20 3.58 17.05
C ALA A 29 -4.64 3.54 16.51
N GLN A 30 -5.28 4.69 16.31
CA GLN A 30 -6.65 4.77 15.81
C GLN A 30 -6.78 4.33 14.33
N CYS A 31 -5.67 4.32 13.59
CA CYS A 31 -5.64 3.90 12.19
C CYS A 31 -5.27 2.42 12.00
N GLN A 32 -4.92 1.70 13.06
CA GLN A 32 -4.39 0.33 12.97
C GLN A 32 -5.42 -0.70 12.47
N ASN A 33 -6.71 -0.41 12.58
CA ASN A 33 -7.77 -1.28 12.07
C ASN A 33 -7.98 -1.14 10.54
N LEU A 34 -7.30 -0.17 9.91
CA LEU A 34 -7.33 0.05 8.47
C LEU A 34 -6.12 -0.66 7.87
N THR A 35 -6.26 -1.97 7.70
CA THR A 35 -5.30 -2.82 7.00
C THR A 35 -5.85 -3.18 5.64
N ASP A 36 -5.07 -3.00 4.58
CA ASP A 36 -5.43 -3.44 3.22
C ASP A 36 -4.42 -4.45 2.67
N GLU A 37 -4.87 -5.32 1.77
CA GLU A 37 -4.00 -6.28 1.08
C GLU A 37 -3.29 -5.58 -0.08
N SER A 38 -1.97 -5.75 -0.15
CA SER A 38 -1.14 -5.17 -1.20
C SER A 38 -0.05 -6.15 -1.64
N THR A 39 0.81 -5.73 -2.58
CA THR A 39 1.90 -6.56 -3.09
C THR A 39 3.25 -5.86 -2.93
N ALA A 40 4.12 -6.42 -2.10
CA ALA A 40 5.50 -5.93 -1.95
C ALA A 40 6.48 -6.88 -2.66
N CYS A 41 7.43 -6.30 -3.39
CA CYS A 41 8.51 -7.04 -4.04
C CYS A 41 9.84 -6.75 -3.35
N PHE A 42 10.63 -7.80 -3.14
CA PHE A 42 11.91 -7.78 -2.46
C PHE A 42 12.99 -8.33 -3.37
N LEU A 43 14.20 -7.77 -3.30
CA LEU A 43 15.38 -8.39 -3.89
C LEU A 43 15.88 -9.44 -2.90
N VAL A 44 16.12 -10.67 -3.35
CA VAL A 44 16.37 -11.83 -2.50
C VAL A 44 17.67 -12.49 -2.90
N GLU A 45 18.54 -12.79 -1.95
CA GLU A 45 19.77 -13.56 -2.22
C GLU A 45 19.40 -15.01 -2.57
N THR A 46 19.87 -15.48 -3.71
CA THR A 46 19.75 -16.90 -4.11
C THR A 46 20.96 -17.67 -3.58
N GLU A 47 20.74 -18.88 -3.08
CA GLU A 47 21.79 -19.71 -2.45
C GLU A 47 22.88 -20.16 -3.44
N ASP A 48 22.68 -19.94 -4.74
CA ASP A 48 23.67 -20.17 -5.78
C ASP A 48 24.80 -19.13 -5.70
N ILE A 49 25.78 -19.45 -4.87
CA ILE A 49 27.16 -19.04 -5.07
C ILE A 49 27.57 -19.63 -6.42
N SER A 50 27.38 -18.88 -7.49
CA SER A 50 27.99 -19.20 -8.79
C SER A 50 29.46 -19.60 -8.57
N ASP A 51 29.99 -20.53 -9.36
CA ASP A 51 31.33 -21.15 -9.25
C ASP A 51 32.54 -20.18 -9.10
N LYS A 52 32.28 -18.87 -9.10
CA LYS A 52 33.23 -17.76 -8.91
C LYS A 52 33.04 -16.97 -7.61
N GLY A 53 32.20 -17.42 -6.66
CA GLY A 53 31.95 -16.68 -5.42
C GLY A 53 31.06 -15.44 -5.60
N THR A 54 30.37 -15.30 -6.73
CA THR A 54 29.50 -14.14 -6.98
C THR A 54 28.10 -14.43 -6.47
N LYS A 55 27.64 -13.65 -5.48
CA LYS A 55 26.26 -13.69 -4.98
C LYS A 55 25.30 -13.37 -6.11
N THR A 56 24.27 -14.20 -6.25
CA THR A 56 23.16 -13.96 -7.17
C THR A 56 21.94 -13.51 -6.38
N CYS A 57 21.07 -12.71 -7.00
CA CYS A 57 19.83 -12.28 -6.38
C CYS A 57 18.70 -12.17 -7.41
N GLU A 58 17.48 -12.39 -6.95
CA GLU A 58 16.26 -12.36 -7.74
C GLU A 58 15.18 -11.50 -7.08
N VAL A 59 14.16 -11.09 -7.83
CA VAL A 59 13.02 -10.37 -7.25
C VAL A 59 11.92 -11.37 -6.88
N LYS A 60 11.51 -11.39 -5.61
CA LYS A 60 10.31 -12.12 -5.17
C LYS A 60 9.25 -11.16 -4.66
N CYS A 61 8.01 -11.36 -5.11
CA CYS A 61 6.87 -10.56 -4.68
C CYS A 61 5.93 -11.39 -3.80
N HIS A 62 5.49 -10.80 -2.69
CA HIS A 62 4.60 -11.42 -1.72
C HIS A 62 3.39 -10.52 -1.47
N ARG A 63 2.27 -11.16 -1.13
CA ARG A 63 1.10 -10.46 -0.60
C ARG A 63 1.44 -9.97 0.80
N VAL A 64 1.15 -8.70 1.08
CA VAL A 64 1.40 -8.07 2.37
C VAL A 64 0.14 -7.37 2.84
N TYR A 65 -0.05 -7.29 4.16
CA TYR A 65 -1.05 -6.40 4.74
C TYR A 65 -0.37 -5.09 5.10
N VAL A 66 -0.88 -4.00 4.53
CA VAL A 66 -0.36 -2.64 4.73
C VAL A 66 -1.23 -1.99 5.79
N GLY A 67 -0.59 -1.52 6.87
CA GLY A 67 -1.28 -0.78 7.92
C GLY A 67 -1.58 0.66 7.49
N SER A 68 -2.27 1.37 8.36
CA SER A 68 -2.46 2.82 8.22
C SER A 68 -1.91 3.56 9.43
N TYR A 69 -1.47 4.79 9.20
CA TYR A 69 -0.93 5.68 10.20
C TYR A 69 -1.66 7.03 10.19
N CYS A 70 -1.66 7.72 11.33
CA CYS A 70 -2.17 9.08 11.39
C CYS A 70 -1.23 10.08 10.70
N LYS A 71 -1.65 10.66 9.59
CA LYS A 71 -0.96 11.75 8.90
C LYS A 71 -1.46 13.08 9.46
N PHE A 72 -0.69 13.69 10.36
CA PHE A 72 -1.03 14.96 10.99
C PHE A 72 -1.05 16.13 10.00
N GLU A 73 -2.03 17.00 10.17
CA GLU A 73 -2.12 18.28 9.48
C GLU A 73 -1.08 19.26 10.03
N GLU A 74 -0.46 20.06 9.16
CA GLU A 74 0.58 21.01 9.59
C GLU A 74 0.04 22.00 10.63
N GLY A 75 0.73 22.10 11.77
CA GLY A 75 0.34 22.97 12.87
C GLY A 75 -0.86 22.50 13.69
N LYS A 76 -1.36 21.27 13.49
CA LYS A 76 -2.52 20.72 14.22
C LYS A 76 -2.16 19.49 15.04
N SER A 77 -2.96 19.23 16.07
CA SER A 77 -2.85 18.03 16.93
C SER A 77 -3.73 16.87 16.44
N TYR A 78 -4.24 16.94 15.21
CA TYR A 78 -5.04 15.90 14.58
C TYR A 78 -4.63 15.71 13.11
N GLY A 79 -5.05 14.60 12.53
CA GLY A 79 -4.76 14.24 11.15
C GLY A 79 -5.83 13.33 10.56
N VAL A 80 -5.49 12.71 9.44
CA VAL A 80 -6.29 11.69 8.77
C VAL A 80 -5.49 10.39 8.66
N CYS A 81 -6.16 9.25 8.75
CA CYS A 81 -5.52 7.97 8.49
C CYS A 81 -5.07 7.90 7.03
N ALA A 82 -3.80 7.61 6.82
CA ALA A 82 -3.18 7.38 5.53
C ALA A 82 -2.52 6.00 5.53
N GLU A 83 -2.51 5.35 4.37
CA GLU A 83 -1.84 4.06 4.18
C GLU A 83 -0.32 4.21 4.34
N GLU A 84 0.31 3.22 4.96
CA GLU A 84 1.77 3.16 5.03
C GLU A 84 2.37 2.93 3.63
N ASP A 85 3.43 3.68 3.31
CA ASP A 85 4.21 3.43 2.09
C ASP A 85 5.15 2.24 2.33
N TYR A 86 5.05 1.21 1.50
CA TYR A 86 5.95 0.06 1.54
C TYR A 86 6.94 0.13 0.38
N LYS A 87 8.21 -0.11 0.69
CA LYS A 87 9.28 -0.02 -0.30
C LYS A 87 9.17 -1.16 -1.31
N GLN A 88 8.94 -0.82 -2.58
CA GLN A 88 9.14 -1.77 -3.68
C GLN A 88 10.64 -1.93 -3.96
N ALA A 89 11.07 -3.17 -4.23
CA ALA A 89 12.44 -3.46 -4.64
C ALA A 89 12.83 -2.65 -5.87
N LYS A 90 13.87 -1.83 -5.75
CA LYS A 90 14.51 -1.18 -6.88
C LYS A 90 15.63 -2.08 -7.38
N VAL A 91 15.40 -2.76 -8.50
CA VAL A 91 16.45 -3.55 -9.15
C VAL A 91 17.45 -2.59 -9.80
N SER A 92 18.66 -2.52 -9.25
CA SER A 92 19.78 -1.82 -9.91
C SER A 92 20.13 -2.55 -11.19
N LYS A 93 20.37 -1.83 -12.29
CA LYS A 93 20.79 -2.39 -13.60
C LYS A 93 22.09 -3.23 -13.56
N LYS A 94 22.80 -3.27 -12.42
CA LYS A 94 24.13 -3.86 -12.26
C LYS A 94 24.20 -5.21 -11.53
N ASN A 95 23.09 -5.93 -11.30
CA ASN A 95 23.11 -7.14 -10.45
C ASN A 95 23.73 -6.84 -9.07
N ASP A 96 23.39 -5.68 -8.52
CA ASP A 96 23.87 -5.26 -7.21
C ASP A 96 22.97 -5.86 -6.13
N CYS A 97 23.44 -6.93 -5.50
CA CYS A 97 22.73 -7.63 -4.43
C CYS A 97 22.98 -7.00 -3.05
N SER A 98 23.56 -5.81 -2.94
CA SER A 98 23.91 -5.18 -1.64
C SER A 98 22.70 -4.95 -0.73
N ASN A 99 21.49 -4.84 -1.30
CA ASN A 99 20.24 -4.68 -0.55
C ASN A 99 19.34 -5.92 -0.61
N ALA A 100 19.89 -7.07 -1.02
CA ALA A 100 19.13 -8.30 -1.11
C ALA A 100 18.88 -8.89 0.29
N ILE A 101 17.66 -9.39 0.50
CA ILE A 101 17.24 -10.07 1.73
C ILE A 101 17.63 -11.54 1.62
N PRO A 102 18.24 -12.16 2.65
CA PRO A 102 18.46 -13.60 2.67
C PRO A 102 17.15 -14.37 2.49
N ALA A 103 17.11 -15.36 1.59
CA ALA A 103 15.91 -16.14 1.28
C ALA A 103 15.20 -16.69 2.53
N LYS A 104 15.99 -17.21 3.48
CA LYS A 104 15.49 -17.76 4.75
C LYS A 104 14.65 -16.76 5.57
N ILE A 105 15.03 -15.48 5.59
CA ILE A 105 14.29 -14.45 6.33
C ILE A 105 12.93 -14.21 5.67
N LEU A 106 12.92 -14.15 4.34
CA LEU A 106 11.68 -13.94 3.58
C LEU A 106 10.72 -15.12 3.74
N GLU A 107 11.26 -16.34 3.77
CA GLU A 107 10.49 -17.53 4.09
C GLU A 107 9.87 -17.42 5.47
N GLU A 108 10.64 -17.15 6.54
CA GLU A 108 10.12 -17.01 7.91
C GLU A 108 9.01 -15.97 8.07
N VAL A 109 9.08 -14.86 7.32
CA VAL A 109 8.08 -13.76 7.41
C VAL A 109 6.80 -14.07 6.63
N PHE A 110 6.90 -14.78 5.50
CA PHE A 110 5.78 -15.01 4.58
C PHE A 110 5.33 -16.47 4.52
N VAL A 111 5.70 -17.31 5.50
CA VAL A 111 5.24 -18.70 5.58
C VAL A 111 3.71 -18.76 5.56
N LEU A 112 3.17 -19.41 4.53
CA LEU A 112 1.82 -19.96 4.46
C LEU A 112 1.69 -21.20 5.36
#